data_AF-A0A2D7WCG2-F1
#
_entry.id   AF-A0A2D7WCG2-F1
#
_cell.length_a   1.000
_cell.length_b   1.000
_cell.length_c   1.000
_cell.angle_alpha   90.00
_cell.angle_beta   90.00
_cell.angle_gamma   90.00
#
_symmetry.space_group_name_H-M   'P 1'
#
loop_
_entity.id
_entity.type
_entity.pdbx_description
1 polymer ?
#
loop_
_entity_poly.entity_id
_entity_poly.type
_entity_poly.pdbx_seq_one_letter_code
_entity_poly.pdbx_strand_id
1 'polypeptide(L)'
;MHRRNEKYMDNDRLSQLIGELYRHADQADGWLAFFSLLESDIPTRSTTLMLENTQEKNGDVMLNRHIDESDMQSYIDYYLKRDVWSAELIKRPPKKFHGSQELSDKALLASEFYADYARPADVRHACGAYIEDPSQGRAFRVTLQRSHSHQPFSRDELTSLDAFVPHIQNALAIHKRNIDGEITRMGLEAVGRIVDSAAFLLSPRGELLSHNSMAEALLKRGIALHRGRQLRFNHPQLDRHAAQLFNDLMAFTDNKQRQARRFARIGDSDNGYQMSVEPWLIPSIRPGYQELGALLQLKPNTLRSQLSHQGLRKLFGLTASEASVIQGLADGCSAAAIAQQLGVKESTVRSHIKSSYQKLGVGKQSELLSVVFSSLARL
;
A
#
# COMPACT_ATOMS: atom_id res chain seq x y z
N MET A 1 49.40 11.05 37.38
CA MET A 1 48.05 11.63 37.14
C MET A 1 47.27 10.66 36.26
N HIS A 2 46.39 9.86 36.88
CA HIS A 2 45.46 8.98 36.17
C HIS A 2 44.41 9.81 35.43
N ARG A 3 44.33 9.68 34.10
CA ARG A 3 43.17 10.15 33.33
C ARG A 3 41.97 9.30 33.75
N ARG A 4 40.95 9.96 34.33
CA ARG A 4 39.63 9.36 34.55
C ARG A 4 39.11 8.85 33.21
N ASN A 5 38.61 7.61 33.19
CA ASN A 5 37.70 7.14 32.16
C ASN A 5 36.49 8.07 32.15
N GLU A 6 36.48 9.07 31.28
CA GLU A 6 35.27 9.81 30.95
C GLU A 6 34.37 8.84 30.18
N LYS A 7 33.35 8.29 30.86
CA LYS A 7 32.18 7.75 30.15
C LYS A 7 31.67 8.89 29.27
N TYR A 8 31.73 8.70 27.95
CA TYR A 8 31.30 9.70 26.96
C TYR A 8 29.84 10.15 27.14
N MET A 9 29.03 9.39 27.89
CA MET A 9 27.68 9.75 28.35
C MET A 9 27.44 9.24 29.76
N ASP A 10 26.91 10.10 30.63
CA ASP A 10 26.44 9.70 31.96
C ASP A 10 25.08 8.96 31.88
N ASN A 11 24.76 8.17 32.90
CA ASN A 11 23.55 7.34 32.98
C ASN A 11 22.25 8.16 32.89
N ASP A 12 22.23 9.38 33.43
CA ASP A 12 21.07 10.27 33.35
C ASP A 12 20.82 10.71 31.91
N ARG A 13 21.91 11.02 31.18
CA ARG A 13 21.86 11.41 29.77
C ARG A 13 21.41 10.26 28.88
N LEU A 14 21.94 9.06 29.13
CA LEU A 14 21.50 7.83 28.46
C LEU A 14 20.01 7.58 28.68
N SER A 15 19.53 7.71 29.92
CA SER A 15 18.12 7.51 30.26
C SER A 15 17.22 8.54 29.59
N GLN A 16 17.66 9.81 29.50
CA GLN A 16 16.94 10.85 28.76
C GLN A 16 16.80 10.50 27.28
N LEU A 17 17.91 10.14 26.61
CA LEU A 17 17.93 9.76 25.20
C LEU A 17 17.02 8.54 24.92
N ILE A 18 17.10 7.51 25.76
CA ILE A 18 16.20 6.34 25.69
C ILE A 18 14.74 6.78 25.88
N GLY A 19 14.47 7.69 26.82
CA GLY A 19 13.15 8.24 27.07
C GLY A 19 12.54 8.92 25.84
N GLU A 20 13.32 9.72 25.12
CA GLU A 20 12.84 10.38 23.88
C GLU A 20 12.48 9.36 22.79
N LEU A 21 13.29 8.32 22.66
CA LEU A 21 13.08 7.26 21.69
C LEU A 21 11.77 6.48 21.92
N TYR A 22 11.34 6.32 23.18
CA TYR A 22 10.07 5.67 23.51
C TYR A 22 8.87 6.62 23.55
N ARG A 23 9.05 7.87 23.99
CA ARG A 23 7.94 8.84 24.18
C ARG A 23 7.16 9.08 22.89
N HIS A 24 7.83 8.89 21.77
CA HIS A 24 7.29 9.17 20.45
C HIS A 24 7.47 7.97 19.50
N ALA A 25 7.59 6.75 20.04
CA ALA A 25 7.71 5.54 19.22
C ALA A 25 6.44 5.26 18.38
N ASP A 26 5.34 5.93 18.69
CA ASP A 26 4.06 5.92 17.98
C ASP A 26 3.90 7.08 16.98
N GLN A 27 4.84 8.03 16.95
CA GLN A 27 4.79 9.22 16.11
C GLN A 27 6.01 9.29 15.20
N ALA A 28 5.76 9.76 13.98
CA ALA A 28 6.75 10.17 13.00
C ALA A 28 7.93 10.96 13.62
N ASP A 29 7.60 11.86 14.55
CA ASP A 29 8.50 12.89 15.09
C ASP A 29 9.46 12.35 16.18
N GLY A 30 9.26 11.13 16.66
CA GLY A 30 10.03 10.60 17.78
C GLY A 30 11.48 10.31 17.52
N TRP A 31 11.73 9.76 16.33
CA TRP A 31 13.06 9.50 15.85
C TRP A 31 13.84 10.80 15.66
N LEU A 32 13.16 11.87 15.21
CA LEU A 32 13.76 13.19 15.02
C LEU A 32 14.21 13.77 16.36
N ALA A 33 13.40 13.68 17.42
CA ALA A 33 13.75 14.17 18.75
C ALA A 33 14.97 13.43 19.33
N PHE A 34 14.99 12.09 19.25
CA PHE A 34 16.14 11.28 19.69
C PHE A 34 17.44 11.66 18.98
N PHE A 35 17.45 11.67 17.64
CA PHE A 35 18.66 11.98 16.88
C PHE A 35 19.07 13.45 17.02
N SER A 36 18.12 14.37 17.17
CA SER A 36 18.42 15.77 17.46
C SER A 36 19.12 15.95 18.81
N LEU A 37 18.76 15.15 19.82
CA LEU A 37 19.39 15.20 21.13
C LEU A 37 20.77 14.53 21.08
N LEU A 38 20.88 13.39 20.40
CA LEU A 38 22.12 12.64 20.21
C LEU A 38 23.22 13.48 19.53
N GLU A 39 22.84 14.36 18.59
CA GLU A 39 23.77 15.26 17.89
C GLU A 39 24.58 16.17 18.82
N SER A 40 24.04 16.49 20.00
CA SER A 40 24.78 17.31 20.99
C SER A 40 25.85 16.52 21.76
N ASP A 41 25.72 15.19 21.83
CA ASP A 41 26.67 14.30 22.49
C ASP A 41 27.67 13.70 21.48
N ILE A 42 27.19 13.39 20.27
CA ILE A 42 27.99 12.87 19.15
C ILE A 42 27.74 13.80 17.95
N PRO A 43 28.62 14.78 17.71
CA PRO A 43 28.46 15.72 16.60
C PRO A 43 28.42 14.98 15.26
N THR A 44 27.37 15.25 14.48
CA THR A 44 27.21 14.75 13.11
C THR A 44 26.88 15.91 12.18
N ARG A 45 27.25 15.74 10.91
CA ARG A 45 26.79 16.59 9.82
C ARG A 45 25.33 16.26 9.48
N SER A 46 25.01 14.97 9.41
CA SER A 46 23.70 14.47 9.01
C SER A 46 23.46 13.08 9.59
N THR A 47 22.18 12.75 9.73
CA THR A 47 21.72 11.45 10.23
C THR A 47 20.56 10.95 9.39
N THR A 48 20.59 9.66 9.02
CA THR A 48 19.51 9.01 8.29
C THR A 48 19.09 7.69 8.94
N LEU A 49 17.80 7.40 8.87
CA LEU A 49 17.21 6.09 9.12
C LEU A 49 16.50 5.65 7.84
N MET A 50 16.96 4.56 7.25
CA MET A 50 16.44 4.03 5.99
C MET A 50 15.94 2.60 6.17
N LEU A 51 14.79 2.27 5.59
CA LEU A 51 14.36 0.89 5.39
C LEU A 51 14.84 0.43 4.02
N GLU A 52 15.85 -0.41 3.97
CA GLU A 52 16.46 -0.82 2.70
C GLU A 52 16.03 -2.23 2.32
N ASN A 53 15.67 -2.41 1.04
CA ASN A 53 15.68 -3.72 0.41
C ASN A 53 17.10 -4.01 -0.08
N THR A 54 17.79 -4.89 0.63
CA THR A 54 19.20 -5.18 0.38
C THR A 54 19.43 -5.99 -0.88
N GLN A 55 18.41 -6.72 -1.35
CA GLN A 55 18.48 -7.50 -2.60
C GLN A 55 18.25 -6.62 -3.83
N GLU A 56 17.24 -5.74 -3.77
CA GLU A 56 16.89 -4.85 -4.89
C GLU A 56 17.70 -3.54 -4.91
N LYS A 57 18.44 -3.27 -3.82
CA LYS A 57 19.17 -2.01 -3.58
C LYS A 57 18.27 -0.79 -3.82
N ASN A 58 17.11 -0.80 -3.18
CA ASN A 58 16.22 0.33 -3.03
C ASN A 58 15.95 0.56 -1.55
N GLY A 59 15.41 1.72 -1.19
CA GLY A 59 15.12 2.00 0.20
C GLY A 59 14.16 3.16 0.38
N ASP A 60 13.46 3.10 1.50
CA ASP A 60 12.52 4.11 1.96
C ASP A 60 13.19 4.90 3.09
N VAL A 61 13.30 6.21 2.91
CA VAL A 61 13.82 7.10 3.96
C VAL A 61 12.73 7.30 5.00
N MET A 62 13.01 6.92 6.24
CA MET A 62 12.13 7.18 7.37
C MET A 62 12.45 8.50 8.05
N LEU A 63 13.75 8.80 8.15
CA LEU A 63 14.25 9.99 8.78
C LEU A 63 15.47 10.46 8.01
N ASN A 64 15.52 11.76 7.80
CA ASN A 64 16.63 12.45 7.20
C ASN A 64 16.82 13.77 7.94
N ARG A 65 18.04 14.00 8.45
CA ARG A 65 18.43 15.23 9.15
C ARG A 65 19.61 15.87 8.45
N HIS A 66 19.49 17.18 8.20
CA HIS A 66 20.52 18.02 7.61
C HIS A 66 20.98 17.60 6.19
N ILE A 67 20.10 16.93 5.44
CA ILE A 67 20.26 16.68 4.01
C ILE A 67 19.01 17.18 3.31
N ASP A 68 19.16 17.94 2.24
CA ASP A 68 18.03 18.43 1.46
C ASP A 68 17.28 17.27 0.77
N GLU A 69 15.97 17.41 0.60
CA GLU A 69 15.13 16.35 0.00
C GLU A 69 15.58 15.99 -1.41
N SER A 70 16.00 16.97 -2.22
CA SER A 70 16.50 16.74 -3.58
C SER A 70 17.80 15.93 -3.62
N ASP A 71 18.69 16.18 -2.66
CA ASP A 71 19.97 15.47 -2.55
C ASP A 71 19.72 14.03 -2.08
N MET A 72 18.83 13.85 -1.11
CA MET A 72 18.45 12.53 -0.65
C MET A 72 17.73 11.72 -1.73
N GLN A 73 16.87 12.34 -2.53
CA GLN A 73 16.21 11.70 -3.67
C GLN A 73 17.25 11.26 -4.72
N SER A 74 18.20 12.15 -5.05
CA SER A 74 19.30 11.83 -5.97
C SER A 74 20.16 10.67 -5.44
N TYR A 75 20.38 10.61 -4.12
CA TYR A 75 21.06 9.48 -3.49
C TYR A 75 20.30 8.16 -3.71
N ILE A 76 19.00 8.12 -3.40
CA ILE A 76 18.18 6.91 -3.54
C ILE A 76 18.14 6.41 -4.99
N ASP A 77 17.93 7.32 -5.94
CA ASP A 77 17.70 6.96 -7.34
C ASP A 77 18.96 6.46 -8.03
N TYR A 78 20.11 7.03 -7.69
CA TYR A 78 21.36 6.81 -8.42
C TYR A 78 22.49 6.22 -7.59
N TYR A 79 22.78 6.83 -6.43
CA TYR A 79 23.98 6.55 -5.66
C TYR A 79 23.85 5.38 -4.68
N LEU A 80 22.66 5.06 -4.17
CA LEU A 80 22.44 3.95 -3.24
C LEU A 80 22.98 2.62 -3.79
N LYS A 81 22.85 2.40 -5.11
CA LYS A 81 23.36 1.20 -5.79
C LYS A 81 24.88 1.17 -5.97
N ARG A 82 25.52 2.35 -5.94
CA ARG A 82 26.94 2.62 -6.17
C ARG A 82 27.71 2.93 -4.88
N ASP A 83 27.01 3.07 -3.78
CA ASP A 83 27.59 3.37 -2.49
C ASP A 83 28.44 2.19 -2.00
N VAL A 84 29.75 2.34 -2.18
CA VAL A 84 30.76 1.35 -1.78
C VAL A 84 30.81 1.17 -0.26
N TRP A 85 30.40 2.18 0.52
CA TRP A 85 30.33 2.08 1.97
C TRP A 85 29.14 1.21 2.39
N SER A 86 27.96 1.47 1.82
CA SER A 86 26.77 0.64 2.02
C SER A 86 27.00 -0.82 1.65
N ALA A 87 27.70 -1.07 0.54
CA ALA A 87 28.03 -2.40 0.05
C ALA A 87 29.03 -3.16 0.93
N GLU A 88 29.86 -2.47 1.71
CA GLU A 88 30.75 -3.08 2.68
C GLU A 88 30.07 -3.25 4.05
N LEU A 89 29.26 -2.29 4.47
CA LEU A 89 28.52 -2.35 5.74
C LEU A 89 27.60 -3.56 5.82
N ILE A 90 26.92 -3.92 4.72
CA ILE A 90 26.03 -5.10 4.68
C ILE A 90 26.76 -6.42 5.00
N LYS A 91 28.09 -6.48 4.81
CA LYS A 91 28.93 -7.66 5.09
C LYS A 91 29.37 -7.72 6.55
N ARG A 92 29.13 -6.66 7.33
CA ARG A 92 29.53 -6.56 8.74
C ARG A 92 28.44 -7.15 9.64
N PRO A 93 28.80 -7.59 10.86
CA PRO A 93 27.81 -8.07 11.82
C PRO A 93 26.69 -7.03 12.02
N PRO A 94 25.41 -7.40 11.86
CA PRO A 94 24.32 -6.47 12.11
C PRO A 94 24.23 -6.16 13.61
N LYS A 95 23.41 -5.16 13.95
CA LYS A 95 23.13 -4.70 15.32
C LYS A 95 24.35 -4.12 16.03
N LYS A 96 25.28 -3.58 15.23
CA LYS A 96 26.50 -2.94 15.69
C LYS A 96 26.89 -1.82 14.75
N PHE A 97 27.35 -0.70 15.31
CA PHE A 97 27.87 0.42 14.54
C PHE A 97 29.29 0.16 14.06
N HIS A 98 29.50 0.43 12.78
CA HIS A 98 30.79 0.34 12.12
C HIS A 98 31.18 1.70 11.55
N GLY A 99 32.36 2.19 11.95
CA GLY A 99 32.93 3.41 11.38
C GLY A 99 33.51 3.17 9.99
N SER A 100 33.49 4.19 9.13
CA SER A 100 34.04 4.13 7.78
C SER A 100 35.54 3.82 7.76
N GLN A 101 36.27 4.13 8.85
CA GLN A 101 37.69 3.78 8.99
C GLN A 101 37.96 2.27 9.18
N GLU A 102 36.94 1.46 9.52
CA GLU A 102 37.05 0.00 9.56
C GLU A 102 36.97 -0.64 8.17
N LEU A 103 36.65 0.19 7.16
CA LEU A 103 36.50 -0.17 5.77
C LEU A 103 37.65 0.44 4.95
N SER A 104 37.81 0.03 3.70
CA SER A 104 38.89 0.51 2.83
C SER A 104 38.66 1.97 2.43
N ASP A 105 39.36 2.89 3.11
CA ASP A 105 39.33 4.32 2.78
C ASP A 105 39.80 4.56 1.34
N LYS A 106 40.77 3.77 0.85
CA LYS A 106 41.23 3.83 -0.54
C LYS A 106 40.11 3.52 -1.55
N ALA A 107 39.28 2.51 -1.28
CA ALA A 107 38.18 2.15 -2.18
C ALA A 107 37.08 3.22 -2.19
N LEU A 108 36.79 3.81 -1.04
CA LEU A 108 35.86 4.93 -0.93
C LEU A 108 36.36 6.14 -1.73
N LEU A 109 37.59 6.61 -1.46
CA LEU A 109 38.15 7.80 -2.10
C LEU A 109 38.31 7.68 -3.62
N ALA A 110 38.44 6.45 -4.14
CA ALA A 110 38.53 6.17 -5.57
C ALA A 110 37.17 5.94 -6.25
N SER A 111 36.07 5.96 -5.50
CA SER A 111 34.72 5.67 -6.05
C SER A 111 34.06 6.89 -6.66
N GLU A 112 33.24 6.65 -7.69
CA GLU A 112 32.30 7.64 -8.26
C GLU A 112 31.39 8.22 -7.18
N PHE A 113 30.88 7.36 -6.30
CA PHE A 113 30.05 7.76 -5.17
C PHE A 113 30.72 8.84 -4.31
N TYR A 114 32.00 8.68 -4.00
CA TYR A 114 32.71 9.69 -3.21
C TYR A 114 32.98 10.96 -4.00
N ALA A 115 33.45 10.84 -5.25
CA ALA A 115 33.82 11.97 -6.08
C ALA A 115 32.63 12.89 -6.40
N ASP A 116 31.48 12.30 -6.73
CA ASP A 116 30.35 13.01 -7.33
C ASP A 116 29.23 13.31 -6.32
N TYR A 117 29.12 12.53 -5.24
CA TYR A 117 28.09 12.72 -4.21
C TYR A 117 28.69 13.10 -2.85
N ALA A 118 29.49 12.21 -2.24
CA ALA A 118 29.89 12.40 -0.85
C ALA A 118 30.78 13.62 -0.64
N ARG A 119 31.78 13.84 -1.51
CA ARG A 119 32.71 14.96 -1.39
C ARG A 119 32.03 16.32 -1.61
N PRO A 120 31.23 16.56 -2.68
CA PRO A 120 30.50 17.81 -2.85
C PRO A 120 29.51 18.08 -1.71
N ALA A 121 28.87 17.03 -1.19
CA ALA A 121 28.00 17.10 -0.03
C ALA A 121 28.77 17.16 1.31
N ASP A 122 30.08 17.39 1.32
CA ASP A 122 30.92 17.47 2.52
C ASP A 122 30.73 16.29 3.49
N VAL A 123 30.67 15.07 2.96
CA VAL A 123 30.62 13.81 3.70
C VAL A 123 31.97 13.11 3.58
N ARG A 124 32.71 13.08 4.69
CA ARG A 124 34.06 12.47 4.73
C ARG A 124 34.13 11.19 5.55
N HIS A 125 33.45 11.20 6.69
CA HIS A 125 33.42 10.09 7.62
C HIS A 125 31.97 9.67 7.83
N ALA A 126 31.74 8.38 8.02
CA ALA A 126 30.42 7.86 8.33
C ALA A 126 30.54 6.75 9.36
N CYS A 127 29.49 6.54 10.15
CA CYS A 127 29.27 5.28 10.82
C CYS A 127 27.83 4.83 10.59
N GLY A 128 27.59 3.54 10.70
CA GLY A 128 26.24 3.02 10.57
C GLY A 128 26.10 1.60 11.05
N ALA A 129 24.84 1.22 11.23
CA ALA A 129 24.44 -0.09 11.68
C ALA A 129 23.17 -0.52 10.95
N TYR A 130 23.14 -1.76 10.48
CA TYR A 130 21.87 -2.42 10.24
C TYR A 130 21.29 -2.84 11.58
N ILE A 131 20.12 -2.30 11.92
CA ILE A 131 19.43 -2.53 13.20
C ILE A 131 18.74 -3.92 13.20
N GLU A 132 18.47 -4.45 12.01
CA GLU A 132 17.93 -5.79 11.79
C GLU A 132 18.91 -6.59 10.92
N ASP A 133 18.68 -7.90 10.76
CA ASP A 133 19.54 -8.71 9.89
C ASP A 133 19.24 -8.40 8.41
N PRO A 134 20.18 -7.80 7.65
CA PRO A 134 19.97 -7.43 6.26
C PRO A 134 19.79 -8.63 5.32
N SER A 135 20.17 -9.84 5.72
CA SER A 135 20.01 -11.06 4.91
C SER A 135 18.54 -11.46 4.73
N GLN A 136 17.64 -10.94 5.57
CA GLN A 136 16.20 -11.20 5.53
C GLN A 136 15.46 -10.36 4.46
N GLY A 137 16.19 -9.65 3.60
CA GLY A 137 15.65 -8.89 2.47
C GLY A 137 15.42 -7.41 2.79
N ARG A 138 14.63 -7.08 3.82
CA ARG A 138 14.43 -5.69 4.27
C ARG A 138 14.97 -5.47 5.67
N ALA A 139 15.78 -4.43 5.85
CA ALA A 139 16.33 -4.07 7.16
C ALA A 139 16.46 -2.55 7.33
N PHE A 140 16.30 -2.10 8.57
CA PHE A 140 16.57 -0.70 8.92
C PHE A 140 18.07 -0.47 9.06
N ARG A 141 18.54 0.60 8.42
CA ARG A 141 19.90 1.10 8.55
C ARG A 141 19.88 2.50 9.16
N VAL A 142 20.68 2.69 10.20
CA VAL A 142 21.01 4.02 10.74
C VAL A 142 22.37 4.41 10.21
N THR A 143 22.50 5.64 9.69
CA THR A 143 23.76 6.21 9.22
C THR A 143 23.96 7.60 9.83
N LEU A 144 25.13 7.83 10.40
CA LEU A 144 25.59 9.13 10.89
C LEU A 144 26.80 9.54 10.05
N GLN A 145 26.83 10.79 9.59
CA GLN A 145 27.89 11.30 8.74
C GLN A 145 28.60 12.49 9.40
N ARG A 146 29.86 12.71 9.02
CA ARG A 146 30.72 13.79 9.49
C ARG A 146 31.44 14.44 8.31
N SER A 147 31.64 15.75 8.42
CA SER A 147 32.32 16.55 7.41
C SER A 147 33.83 16.37 7.39
N HIS A 148 34.48 16.92 6.36
CA HIS A 148 35.94 16.87 6.21
C HIS A 148 36.70 17.57 7.34
N SER A 149 36.05 18.48 8.07
CA SER A 149 36.65 19.17 9.22
C SER A 149 36.68 18.34 10.50
N HIS A 150 35.97 17.20 10.53
CA HIS A 150 35.85 16.36 11.73
C HIS A 150 36.77 15.15 11.66
N GLN A 151 37.09 14.61 12.84
CA GLN A 151 37.77 13.32 12.95
C GLN A 151 36.79 12.16 12.69
N PRO A 152 37.29 10.97 12.30
CA PRO A 152 36.49 9.76 12.26
C PRO A 152 35.81 9.46 13.61
N PHE A 153 34.72 8.71 13.60
CA PHE A 153 34.03 8.29 14.83
C PHE A 153 34.95 7.44 15.70
N SER A 154 35.14 7.80 16.96
CA SER A 154 36.00 7.06 17.89
C SER A 154 35.35 5.73 18.31
N ARG A 155 36.16 4.80 18.83
CA ARG A 155 35.64 3.51 19.34
C ARG A 155 34.67 3.69 20.51
N ASP A 156 34.89 4.70 21.34
CA ASP A 156 34.02 5.00 22.48
C ASP A 156 32.68 5.53 21.99
N GLU A 157 32.67 6.42 20.99
CA GLU A 157 31.43 6.90 20.35
C GLU A 157 30.65 5.74 19.71
N LEU A 158 31.32 4.85 18.97
CA LEU A 158 30.66 3.66 18.38
C LEU A 158 30.09 2.74 19.47
N THR A 159 30.80 2.56 20.59
CA THR A 159 30.32 1.76 21.73
C THR A 159 29.12 2.40 22.41
N SER A 160 29.10 3.74 22.52
CA SER A 160 27.93 4.46 23.02
C SER A 160 26.72 4.32 22.08
N LEU A 161 26.94 4.36 20.77
CA LEU A 161 25.89 4.12 19.77
C LEU A 161 25.35 2.69 19.84
N ASP A 162 26.22 1.69 20.04
CA ASP A 162 25.84 0.28 20.20
C ASP A 162 24.86 0.08 21.37
N ALA A 163 24.98 0.86 22.45
CA ALA A 163 24.07 0.79 23.58
C ALA A 163 22.61 1.17 23.22
N PHE A 164 22.41 1.97 22.16
CA PHE A 164 21.07 2.36 21.70
C PHE A 164 20.43 1.38 20.73
N VAL A 165 21.20 0.51 20.09
CA VAL A 165 20.68 -0.48 19.12
C VAL A 165 19.47 -1.26 19.64
N PRO A 166 19.49 -1.88 20.84
CA PRO A 166 18.31 -2.61 21.34
C PRO A 166 17.10 -1.71 21.57
N HIS A 167 17.32 -0.44 21.93
CA HIS A 167 16.24 0.52 22.12
C HIS A 167 15.61 0.92 20.79
N ILE A 168 16.44 1.21 19.77
CA ILE A 168 15.99 1.48 18.39
C ILE A 168 15.19 0.28 17.85
N GLN A 169 15.67 -0.95 18.06
CA GLN A 169 14.92 -2.17 17.69
C GLN A 169 13.53 -2.22 18.33
N ASN A 170 13.44 -1.93 19.63
CA ASN A 170 12.19 -1.98 20.37
C ASN A 170 11.20 -0.91 19.87
N ALA A 171 11.64 0.34 19.67
CA ALA A 171 10.77 1.36 19.14
C ALA A 171 10.35 1.09 17.69
N LEU A 172 11.23 0.53 16.85
CA LEU A 172 10.86 0.09 15.49
C LEU A 172 9.82 -1.02 15.53
N ALA A 173 9.93 -1.96 16.48
CA ALA A 173 8.95 -3.02 16.66
C ALA A 173 7.58 -2.48 17.13
N ILE A 174 7.58 -1.46 18.01
CA ILE A 174 6.35 -0.77 18.43
C ILE A 174 5.72 -0.05 17.23
N HIS A 175 6.51 0.73 16.49
CA HIS A 175 6.06 1.45 15.30
C HIS A 175 5.44 0.52 14.25
N LYS A 176 6.12 -0.59 13.91
CA LYS A 176 5.60 -1.62 13.00
C LYS A 176 4.23 -2.16 13.46
N ARG A 177 4.11 -2.52 14.74
CA ARG A 177 2.86 -3.05 15.31
C ARG A 177 1.73 -2.03 15.27
N ASN A 178 2.02 -0.76 15.51
CA ASN A 178 1.03 0.32 15.45
C ASN A 178 0.51 0.49 14.01
N ILE A 179 1.42 0.52 13.03
CA ILE A 179 1.06 0.56 11.60
C ILE A 179 0.22 -0.66 11.19
N ASP A 180 0.63 -1.87 11.57
CA ASP A 180 -0.13 -3.10 11.28
C ASP A 180 -1.54 -3.05 11.90
N GLY A 181 -1.65 -2.53 13.13
CA GLY A 181 -2.93 -2.34 13.82
C GLY A 181 -3.82 -1.32 13.12
N GLU A 182 -3.24 -0.21 12.66
CA GLU A 182 -3.95 0.82 11.91
C GLU A 182 -4.44 0.31 10.54
N ILE A 183 -3.59 -0.41 9.80
CA ILE A 183 -3.95 -1.08 8.55
C ILE A 183 -5.11 -2.05 8.79
N THR A 184 -5.05 -2.85 9.86
CA THR A 184 -6.11 -3.81 10.20
C THR A 184 -7.43 -3.10 10.49
N ARG A 185 -7.42 -2.07 11.35
CA ARG A 185 -8.61 -1.29 11.71
C ARG A 185 -9.22 -0.63 10.48
N MET A 186 -8.40 0.09 9.71
CA MET A 186 -8.84 0.77 8.51
C MET A 186 -9.36 -0.21 7.45
N GLY A 187 -8.70 -1.37 7.31
CA GLY A 187 -9.13 -2.42 6.39
C GLY A 187 -10.52 -2.95 6.73
N LEU A 188 -10.79 -3.22 8.02
CA LEU A 188 -12.10 -3.63 8.49
C LEU A 188 -13.18 -2.57 8.21
N GLU A 189 -12.87 -1.30 8.46
CA GLU A 189 -13.78 -0.19 8.16
C GLU A 189 -14.04 -0.04 6.66
N ALA A 190 -13.02 -0.18 5.82
CA ALA A 190 -13.10 -0.03 4.37
C ALA A 190 -13.99 -1.12 3.74
N VAL A 191 -13.70 -2.39 4.04
CA VAL A 191 -14.45 -3.52 3.47
C VAL A 191 -15.81 -3.72 4.14
N GLY A 192 -15.96 -3.32 5.41
CA GLY A 192 -17.20 -3.47 6.18
C GLY A 192 -18.36 -2.60 5.69
N ARG A 193 -18.07 -1.48 5.01
CA ARG A 193 -19.11 -0.63 4.39
C ARG A 193 -19.69 -1.24 3.11
N ILE A 194 -19.02 -2.24 2.54
CA ILE A 194 -19.43 -2.89 1.29
C ILE A 194 -20.22 -4.15 1.64
N VAL A 195 -21.51 -4.13 1.32
CA VAL A 195 -22.47 -5.19 1.70
C VAL A 195 -23.06 -5.94 0.51
N ASP A 196 -22.84 -5.47 -0.72
CA ASP A 196 -23.44 -6.01 -1.94
C ASP A 196 -22.44 -6.67 -2.90
N SER A 197 -21.16 -6.72 -2.51
CA SER A 197 -20.08 -7.35 -3.27
C SER A 197 -19.00 -7.93 -2.35
N ALA A 198 -18.19 -8.86 -2.88
CA ALA A 198 -17.01 -9.36 -2.19
C ALA A 198 -15.89 -8.33 -2.27
N ALA A 199 -15.43 -7.83 -1.13
CA ALA A 199 -14.42 -6.77 -1.06
C ALA A 199 -13.10 -7.30 -0.47
N PHE A 200 -11.99 -6.93 -1.12
CA PHE A 200 -10.62 -7.26 -0.71
C PHE A 200 -9.79 -5.97 -0.70
N LEU A 201 -9.20 -5.63 0.45
CA LEU A 201 -8.20 -4.58 0.53
C LEU A 201 -6.81 -5.20 0.33
N LEU A 202 -6.05 -4.62 -0.60
CA LEU A 202 -4.75 -5.11 -1.02
C LEU A 202 -3.65 -4.07 -0.74
N SER A 203 -2.46 -4.55 -0.40
CA SER A 203 -1.25 -3.73 -0.29
C SER A 203 -0.74 -3.31 -1.68
N PRO A 204 0.23 -2.37 -1.78
CA PRO A 204 0.88 -2.01 -3.05
C PRO A 204 1.53 -3.20 -3.78
N ARG A 205 1.77 -4.31 -3.06
CA ARG A 205 2.35 -5.55 -3.59
C ARG A 205 1.29 -6.61 -3.95
N GLY A 206 0.01 -6.28 -3.82
CA GLY A 206 -1.11 -7.19 -4.06
C GLY A 206 -1.34 -8.19 -2.92
N GLU A 207 -0.77 -7.95 -1.74
CA GLU A 207 -1.00 -8.78 -0.56
C GLU A 207 -2.38 -8.49 0.03
N LEU A 208 -3.11 -9.53 0.45
CA LEU A 208 -4.41 -9.39 1.08
C LEU A 208 -4.26 -8.82 2.50
N LEU A 209 -4.74 -7.61 2.72
CA LEU A 209 -4.72 -6.93 4.01
C LEU A 209 -6.02 -7.14 4.80
N SER A 210 -7.17 -7.10 4.13
CA SER A 210 -8.48 -7.29 4.76
C SER A 210 -9.53 -7.71 3.74
N HIS A 211 -10.64 -8.28 4.20
CA HIS A 211 -11.76 -8.69 3.35
C HIS A 211 -13.08 -8.75 4.11
N ASN A 212 -14.21 -8.62 3.42
CA ASN A 212 -15.54 -8.76 4.02
C ASN A 212 -16.04 -10.22 4.04
N SER A 213 -17.23 -10.45 4.59
CA SER A 213 -17.85 -11.79 4.71
C SER A 213 -18.17 -12.44 3.36
N MET A 214 -18.49 -11.64 2.33
CA MET A 214 -18.73 -12.14 0.98
C MET A 214 -17.44 -12.62 0.32
N ALA A 215 -16.34 -11.88 0.50
CA ALA A 215 -15.01 -12.29 0.07
C ALA A 215 -14.52 -13.54 0.81
N GLU A 216 -14.77 -13.65 2.11
CA GLU A 216 -14.51 -14.86 2.90
C GLU A 216 -15.24 -16.09 2.34
N ALA A 217 -16.49 -15.92 1.89
CA ALA A 217 -17.24 -17.00 1.23
C ALA A 217 -16.60 -17.42 -0.11
N LEU A 218 -16.03 -16.48 -0.88
CA LEU A 218 -15.30 -16.80 -2.12
C LEU A 218 -13.99 -17.55 -1.84
N LEU A 219 -13.28 -17.19 -0.77
CA LEU A 219 -12.08 -17.90 -0.31
C LEU A 219 -12.42 -19.35 0.10
N LYS A 220 -13.46 -19.54 0.92
CA LYS A 220 -13.92 -20.87 1.34
C LYS A 220 -14.38 -21.76 0.19
N ARG A 221 -14.95 -21.17 -0.86
CA ARG A 221 -15.37 -21.89 -2.08
C ARG A 221 -14.23 -22.18 -3.05
N GLY A 222 -13.01 -21.70 -2.78
CA GLY A 222 -11.87 -21.85 -3.67
C GLY A 222 -11.99 -21.06 -4.97
N ILE A 223 -12.82 -20.00 -4.99
CA ILE A 223 -12.94 -19.07 -6.12
C ILE A 223 -11.81 -18.04 -6.04
N ALA A 224 -11.61 -17.46 -4.86
CA ALA A 224 -10.44 -16.68 -4.50
C ALA A 224 -9.47 -17.56 -3.71
N LEU A 225 -8.18 -17.25 -3.79
CA LEU A 225 -7.09 -17.98 -3.15
C LEU A 225 -6.11 -16.98 -2.53
N HIS A 226 -5.51 -17.38 -1.41
CA HIS A 226 -4.43 -16.65 -0.77
C HIS A 226 -3.13 -17.46 -0.87
N ARG A 227 -2.30 -17.19 -1.88
CA ARG A 227 -1.01 -17.88 -2.08
C ARG A 227 0.13 -17.00 -1.59
N GLY A 228 0.74 -17.37 -0.46
CA GLY A 228 1.91 -16.64 0.06
C GLY A 228 1.64 -15.14 0.28
N ARG A 229 0.47 -14.80 0.83
CA ARG A 229 -0.04 -13.44 1.04
C ARG A 229 -0.74 -12.77 -0.15
N GLN A 230 -0.54 -13.25 -1.38
CA GLN A 230 -1.16 -12.64 -2.57
C GLN A 230 -2.58 -13.15 -2.84
N LEU A 231 -3.46 -12.22 -3.22
CA LEU A 231 -4.79 -12.57 -3.73
C LEU A 231 -4.68 -13.12 -5.16
N ARG A 232 -5.24 -14.30 -5.39
CA ARG A 232 -5.35 -14.95 -6.69
C ARG A 232 -6.77 -15.44 -6.90
N PHE A 233 -7.15 -15.68 -8.15
CA PHE A 233 -8.43 -16.30 -8.48
C PHE A 233 -8.20 -17.62 -9.20
N ASN A 234 -9.05 -18.60 -8.92
CA ASN A 234 -8.95 -19.93 -9.53
C ASN A 234 -9.36 -19.91 -11.01
N HIS A 235 -10.29 -19.02 -11.38
CA HIS A 235 -10.68 -18.84 -12.78
C HIS A 235 -9.63 -18.02 -13.55
N PRO A 236 -8.97 -18.55 -14.60
CA PRO A 236 -7.84 -17.90 -15.26
C PRO A 236 -8.13 -16.51 -15.84
N GLN A 237 -9.34 -16.31 -16.39
CA GLN A 237 -9.72 -14.99 -16.91
C GLN A 237 -9.95 -13.99 -15.77
N LEU A 238 -10.43 -14.46 -14.62
CA LEU A 238 -10.70 -13.62 -13.45
C LEU A 238 -9.38 -13.15 -12.84
N ASP A 239 -8.44 -14.08 -12.68
CA ASP A 239 -7.09 -13.83 -12.17
C ASP A 239 -6.31 -12.86 -13.06
N ARG A 240 -6.37 -13.05 -14.38
CA ARG A 240 -5.71 -12.16 -15.35
C ARG A 240 -6.26 -10.74 -15.31
N HIS A 241 -7.59 -10.58 -15.26
CA HIS A 241 -8.20 -9.24 -15.17
C HIS A 241 -7.91 -8.57 -13.83
N ALA A 242 -7.95 -9.31 -12.71
CA ALA A 242 -7.59 -8.77 -11.41
C ALA A 242 -6.14 -8.23 -11.42
N ALA A 243 -5.20 -9.02 -11.93
CA ALA A 243 -3.80 -8.62 -12.06
C ALA A 243 -3.63 -7.41 -12.97
N GLN A 244 -4.34 -7.36 -14.11
CA GLN A 244 -4.28 -6.23 -15.04
C GLN A 244 -4.82 -4.93 -14.39
N LEU A 245 -6.01 -4.97 -13.79
CA LEU A 245 -6.61 -3.79 -13.16
C LEU A 245 -5.78 -3.29 -11.98
N PHE A 246 -5.19 -4.21 -11.20
CA PHE A 246 -4.27 -3.86 -10.12
C PHE A 246 -2.99 -3.21 -10.65
N ASN A 247 -2.34 -3.81 -11.66
CA ASN A 247 -1.12 -3.24 -12.26
C ASN A 247 -1.38 -1.89 -12.92
N ASP A 248 -2.51 -1.74 -13.62
CA ASP A 248 -2.93 -0.47 -14.24
C ASP A 248 -3.16 0.62 -13.17
N LEU A 249 -3.73 0.26 -12.02
CA LEU A 249 -3.87 1.17 -10.88
C LEU A 249 -2.51 1.54 -10.31
N MET A 250 -1.60 0.58 -10.12
CA MET A 250 -0.29 0.89 -9.57
C MET A 250 0.55 1.77 -10.51
N ALA A 251 0.42 1.57 -11.82
CA ALA A 251 1.01 2.41 -12.85
C ALA A 251 0.37 3.82 -12.96
N PHE A 252 -0.80 4.06 -12.34
CA PHE A 252 -1.43 5.39 -12.31
C PHE A 252 -0.55 6.43 -11.59
N THR A 253 0.32 5.99 -10.68
CA THR A 253 1.29 6.86 -9.99
C THR A 253 2.30 7.52 -10.94
N ASP A 254 2.46 7.01 -12.18
CA ASP A 254 3.32 7.58 -13.24
C ASP A 254 2.62 8.61 -14.15
N ASN A 255 1.47 9.18 -13.73
CA ASN A 255 0.84 10.35 -14.34
C ASN A 255 0.38 10.17 -15.82
N LYS A 256 0.06 8.94 -16.24
CA LYS A 256 -0.26 8.61 -17.66
C LYS A 256 -1.73 8.34 -17.99
N GLN A 257 -2.69 8.36 -17.06
CA GLN A 257 -4.11 8.05 -17.38
C GLN A 257 -5.16 8.83 -16.57
N ARG A 258 -6.41 8.86 -17.08
CA ARG A 258 -7.48 9.82 -16.68
C ARG A 258 -8.54 9.33 -15.68
N GLN A 259 -8.54 8.06 -15.25
CA GLN A 259 -9.54 7.56 -14.29
C GLN A 259 -8.86 6.89 -13.10
N ALA A 260 -9.46 6.99 -11.91
CA ALA A 260 -8.98 6.33 -10.69
C ALA A 260 -9.60 4.93 -10.48
N ARG A 261 -10.87 4.76 -10.87
CA ARG A 261 -11.59 3.48 -10.79
C ARG A 261 -11.46 2.70 -12.10
N ARG A 262 -11.31 1.37 -12.02
CA ARG A 262 -11.29 0.48 -13.18
C ARG A 262 -12.36 -0.58 -13.04
N PHE A 263 -12.98 -0.96 -14.16
CA PHE A 263 -14.08 -1.93 -14.20
C PHE A 263 -13.84 -2.98 -15.28
N ALA A 264 -14.17 -4.24 -15.00
CA ALA A 264 -14.21 -5.32 -15.98
C ALA A 264 -15.44 -6.20 -15.77
N ARG A 265 -16.05 -6.66 -16.86
CA ARG A 265 -17.03 -7.76 -16.85
C ARG A 265 -16.33 -9.01 -17.39
N ILE A 266 -16.42 -10.11 -16.66
CA ILE A 266 -15.65 -11.32 -16.90
C ILE A 266 -16.61 -12.49 -16.96
N GLY A 267 -16.56 -13.29 -18.03
CA GLY A 267 -17.45 -14.46 -18.21
C GLY A 267 -18.78 -14.12 -18.90
N ASP A 268 -19.59 -15.15 -19.12
CA ASP A 268 -20.85 -15.07 -19.85
C ASP A 268 -21.98 -14.46 -19.00
N SER A 269 -23.05 -14.01 -19.65
CA SER A 269 -24.07 -13.17 -19.00
C SER A 269 -24.74 -13.79 -17.75
N ASP A 270 -24.83 -15.11 -17.63
CA ASP A 270 -25.43 -15.81 -16.49
C ASP A 270 -24.45 -16.26 -15.39
N ASN A 271 -23.15 -16.34 -15.68
CA ASN A 271 -22.10 -16.87 -14.78
C ASN A 271 -20.87 -15.96 -14.66
N GLY A 272 -21.00 -14.71 -15.09
CA GLY A 272 -19.90 -13.76 -15.08
C GLY A 272 -19.68 -13.09 -13.72
N TYR A 273 -18.67 -12.23 -13.65
CA TYR A 273 -18.42 -11.33 -12.55
C TYR A 273 -18.21 -9.91 -13.05
N GLN A 274 -18.69 -8.93 -12.29
CA GLN A 274 -18.27 -7.54 -12.38
C GLN A 274 -17.17 -7.32 -11.35
N MET A 275 -16.02 -6.83 -11.81
CA MET A 275 -14.87 -6.49 -10.99
C MET A 275 -14.65 -4.99 -11.04
N SER A 276 -14.36 -4.39 -9.89
CA SER A 276 -13.83 -3.04 -9.82
C SER A 276 -12.59 -2.97 -8.94
N VAL A 277 -11.63 -2.14 -9.34
CA VAL A 277 -10.44 -1.84 -8.53
C VAL A 277 -10.33 -0.33 -8.41
N GLU A 278 -10.16 0.16 -7.19
CA GLU A 278 -10.05 1.58 -6.88
C GLU A 278 -8.87 1.86 -5.93
N PRO A 279 -8.23 3.04 -6.02
CA PRO A 279 -7.14 3.43 -5.13
C PRO A 279 -7.63 3.49 -3.69
N TRP A 280 -6.81 3.00 -2.77
CA TRP A 280 -7.04 3.16 -1.34
C TRP A 280 -5.74 3.54 -0.64
N LEU A 281 -5.72 4.64 0.11
CA LEU A 281 -4.54 5.04 0.85
C LEU A 281 -4.47 4.22 2.15
N ILE A 282 -3.34 3.55 2.37
CA ILE A 282 -3.06 2.78 3.58
C ILE A 282 -1.93 3.45 4.37
N PRO A 283 -1.90 3.30 5.72
CA PRO A 283 -0.77 3.74 6.51
C PRO A 283 0.57 3.19 5.97
N SER A 284 1.59 4.03 5.89
CA SER A 284 2.95 3.59 5.53
C SER A 284 3.80 3.40 6.77
N ILE A 285 4.80 2.52 6.65
CA ILE A 285 5.88 2.47 7.64
C ILE A 285 6.66 3.79 7.70
N ARG A 286 6.64 4.59 6.63
CA ARG A 286 7.28 5.92 6.59
C ARG A 286 6.43 6.95 7.37
N PRO A 287 7.02 7.57 8.42
CA PRO A 287 6.48 8.74 9.11
C PRO A 287 5.80 9.78 8.22
N GLY A 288 4.49 10.00 8.39
CA GLY A 288 3.75 11.05 7.65
C GLY A 288 3.41 10.74 6.19
N TYR A 289 3.76 9.55 5.70
CA TYR A 289 3.41 9.10 4.35
C TYR A 289 2.29 8.07 4.38
N GLN A 290 1.61 7.94 3.25
CA GLN A 290 0.65 6.87 2.97
C GLN A 290 1.13 6.06 1.76
N GLU A 291 0.76 4.79 1.73
CA GLU A 291 1.01 3.91 0.61
C GLU A 291 -0.28 3.73 -0.21
N LEU A 292 -0.13 3.58 -1.53
CA LEU A 292 -1.25 3.30 -2.41
C LEU A 292 -1.54 1.80 -2.40
N GLY A 293 -2.57 1.40 -1.65
CA GLY A 293 -3.21 0.10 -1.77
C GLY A 293 -4.34 0.11 -2.81
N ALA A 294 -5.05 -1.02 -2.88
CA ALA A 294 -6.17 -1.20 -3.81
C ALA A 294 -7.36 -1.85 -3.12
N LEU A 295 -8.55 -1.30 -3.32
CA LEU A 295 -9.80 -1.94 -2.92
C LEU A 295 -10.40 -2.64 -4.15
N LEU A 296 -10.35 -3.97 -4.14
CA LEU A 296 -10.92 -4.82 -5.18
C LEU A 296 -12.30 -5.30 -4.74
N GLN A 297 -13.29 -5.03 -5.57
CA GLN A 297 -14.66 -5.53 -5.40
C GLN A 297 -14.99 -6.52 -6.51
N LEU A 298 -15.63 -7.62 -6.13
CA LEU A 298 -16.07 -8.66 -7.03
C LEU A 298 -17.54 -8.99 -6.77
N LYS A 299 -18.38 -8.73 -7.77
CA LYS A 299 -19.83 -8.96 -7.72
C LYS A 299 -20.21 -9.99 -8.77
N PRO A 300 -20.90 -11.09 -8.43
CA PRO A 300 -21.45 -11.99 -9.43
C PRO A 300 -22.33 -11.22 -10.41
N ASN A 301 -22.06 -11.35 -11.70
CA ASN A 301 -22.88 -10.84 -12.78
C ASN A 301 -24.07 -11.78 -12.94
N THR A 302 -24.96 -11.76 -11.94
CA THR A 302 -26.25 -12.42 -12.07
C THR A 302 -27.16 -11.44 -12.78
N LEU A 303 -27.50 -11.71 -14.05
CA LEU A 303 -28.60 -11.03 -14.75
C LEU A 303 -29.87 -10.97 -13.86
N ARG A 304 -30.06 -12.00 -13.01
CA ARG A 304 -31.14 -12.08 -12.02
C ARG A 304 -31.10 -11.06 -10.86
N SER A 305 -29.96 -10.46 -10.51
CA SER A 305 -29.91 -9.50 -9.38
C SER A 305 -29.99 -8.03 -9.78
N GLN A 306 -29.76 -7.70 -11.06
CA GLN A 306 -29.87 -6.32 -11.54
C GLN A 306 -31.32 -5.89 -11.78
N LEU A 307 -32.21 -6.83 -12.13
CA LEU A 307 -33.63 -6.56 -12.36
C LEU A 307 -34.49 -7.04 -11.20
N SER A 308 -34.10 -6.72 -9.96
CA SER A 308 -35.01 -6.99 -8.85
C SER A 308 -36.33 -6.25 -9.12
N HIS A 309 -37.43 -6.97 -9.02
CA HIS A 309 -38.79 -6.45 -9.13
C HIS A 309 -39.00 -5.16 -8.32
N GLN A 310 -38.31 -5.06 -7.18
CA GLN A 310 -38.35 -3.90 -6.29
C GLN A 310 -37.51 -2.72 -6.80
N GLY A 311 -36.35 -2.96 -7.41
CA GLY A 311 -35.49 -1.94 -8.03
C GLY A 311 -36.14 -1.28 -9.24
N LEU A 312 -36.73 -2.09 -10.13
CA LEU A 312 -37.48 -1.59 -11.29
C LEU A 312 -38.65 -0.66 -10.90
N ARG A 313 -39.37 -1.02 -9.83
CA ARG A 313 -40.47 -0.22 -9.30
C ARG A 313 -39.99 1.10 -8.69
N LYS A 314 -38.90 1.07 -7.91
CA LYS A 314 -38.36 2.26 -7.24
C LYS A 314 -37.71 3.25 -8.20
N LEU A 315 -36.94 2.76 -9.19
CA LEU A 315 -36.19 3.61 -10.12
C LEU A 315 -37.06 4.21 -11.23
N PHE A 316 -38.08 3.48 -11.68
CA PHE A 316 -38.86 3.85 -12.87
C PHE A 316 -40.36 4.03 -12.60
N GLY A 317 -40.81 3.96 -11.34
CA GLY A 317 -42.24 4.13 -11.00
C GLY A 317 -43.15 3.06 -11.62
N LEU A 318 -42.61 1.88 -11.90
CA LEU A 318 -43.35 0.77 -12.49
C LEU A 318 -44.29 0.12 -11.48
N THR A 319 -45.40 -0.41 -11.97
CA THR A 319 -46.29 -1.31 -11.22
C THR A 319 -45.67 -2.70 -11.12
N ALA A 320 -46.21 -3.56 -10.26
CA ALA A 320 -45.75 -4.93 -10.13
C ALA A 320 -45.85 -5.69 -11.47
N SER A 321 -46.98 -5.58 -12.16
CA SER A 321 -47.21 -6.26 -13.45
C SER A 321 -46.30 -5.73 -14.56
N GLU A 322 -46.04 -4.42 -14.62
CA GLU A 322 -45.09 -3.84 -15.60
C GLU A 322 -43.65 -4.31 -15.32
N ALA A 323 -43.24 -4.36 -14.05
CA ALA A 323 -41.92 -4.86 -13.68
C ALA A 323 -41.74 -6.34 -14.07
N SER A 324 -42.77 -7.19 -13.92
CA SER A 324 -42.73 -8.59 -14.35
C SER A 324 -42.54 -8.71 -15.86
N VAL A 325 -43.26 -7.89 -16.61
CA VAL A 325 -43.19 -7.89 -18.07
C VAL A 325 -41.83 -7.40 -18.56
N ILE A 326 -41.28 -6.32 -18.00
CA ILE A 326 -39.94 -5.84 -18.36
C ILE A 326 -38.86 -6.86 -18.00
N GLN A 327 -38.97 -7.52 -16.85
CA GLN A 327 -38.03 -8.56 -16.46
C GLN A 327 -38.02 -9.71 -17.48
N GLY A 328 -39.19 -10.23 -17.85
CA GLY A 328 -39.28 -11.27 -18.87
C GLY A 328 -38.71 -10.84 -20.23
N LEU A 329 -38.91 -9.57 -20.63
CA LEU A 329 -38.32 -9.04 -21.86
C LEU A 329 -36.79 -8.94 -21.78
N ALA A 330 -36.25 -8.55 -20.62
CA ALA A 330 -34.81 -8.45 -20.40
C ALA A 330 -34.15 -9.84 -20.31
N ASP A 331 -34.88 -10.85 -19.85
CA ASP A 331 -34.51 -12.27 -19.89
C ASP A 331 -34.63 -12.87 -21.31
N GLY A 332 -34.93 -12.06 -22.33
CA GLY A 332 -35.01 -12.47 -23.74
C GLY A 332 -36.29 -13.22 -24.11
N CYS A 333 -37.30 -13.25 -23.23
CA CYS A 333 -38.57 -13.93 -23.52
C CYS A 333 -39.42 -13.13 -24.52
N SER A 334 -40.17 -13.84 -25.35
CA SER A 334 -41.17 -13.23 -26.24
C SER A 334 -42.42 -12.79 -25.47
N ALA A 335 -43.20 -11.85 -26.00
CA ALA A 335 -44.46 -11.42 -25.37
C ALA A 335 -45.44 -12.59 -25.13
N ALA A 336 -45.46 -13.58 -26.03
CA ALA A 336 -46.27 -14.80 -25.88
C ALA A 336 -45.76 -15.69 -24.74
N ALA A 337 -44.45 -15.87 -24.61
CA ALA A 337 -43.86 -16.64 -23.50
C ALA A 337 -44.11 -15.97 -22.14
N ILE A 338 -44.01 -14.64 -22.08
CA ILE A 338 -44.31 -13.86 -20.87
C ILE A 338 -45.79 -13.97 -20.52
N ALA A 339 -46.68 -13.93 -21.51
CA ALA A 339 -48.12 -14.08 -21.30
C ALA A 339 -48.45 -15.46 -20.69
N GLN A 340 -47.82 -16.51 -21.21
CA GLN A 340 -47.96 -17.86 -20.67
C GLN A 340 -47.42 -17.99 -19.25
N GLN A 341 -46.26 -17.40 -18.95
CA GLN A 341 -45.67 -17.43 -17.60
C GLN A 341 -46.52 -16.68 -16.57
N LEU A 342 -47.11 -15.56 -16.95
CA LEU A 342 -47.90 -14.70 -16.05
C LEU A 342 -49.39 -15.07 -16.00
N GLY A 343 -49.84 -16.05 -16.79
CA GLY A 343 -51.25 -16.45 -16.84
C GLY A 343 -52.19 -15.38 -17.40
N VAL A 344 -51.69 -14.53 -18.32
CA VAL A 344 -52.45 -13.42 -18.93
C VAL A 344 -52.48 -13.53 -20.45
N LYS A 345 -53.31 -12.70 -21.11
CA LYS A 345 -53.33 -12.62 -22.57
C LYS A 345 -52.11 -11.85 -23.09
N GLU A 346 -51.61 -12.20 -24.28
CA GLU A 346 -50.51 -11.49 -24.93
C GLU A 346 -50.83 -10.00 -25.14
N SER A 347 -52.09 -9.66 -25.41
CA SER A 347 -52.55 -8.27 -25.51
C SER A 347 -52.34 -7.47 -24.22
N THR A 348 -52.47 -8.11 -23.05
CA THR A 348 -52.20 -7.50 -21.74
C THR A 348 -50.71 -7.24 -21.57
N VAL A 349 -49.85 -8.18 -21.95
CA VAL A 349 -48.39 -8.00 -21.94
C VAL A 349 -47.99 -6.83 -22.83
N ARG A 350 -48.50 -6.77 -24.06
CA ARG A 350 -48.24 -5.65 -24.99
C ARG A 350 -48.73 -4.31 -24.45
N SER A 351 -49.82 -4.30 -23.69
CA SER A 351 -50.33 -3.08 -23.02
C SER A 351 -49.39 -2.61 -21.90
N HIS A 352 -48.85 -3.52 -21.10
CA HIS A 352 -47.84 -3.20 -20.08
C HIS A 352 -46.51 -2.70 -20.68
N ILE A 353 -46.09 -3.25 -21.83
CA ILE A 353 -44.92 -2.75 -22.58
C ILE A 353 -45.16 -1.30 -23.01
N LYS A 354 -46.33 -1.01 -23.59
CA LYS A 354 -46.70 0.34 -24.04
C LYS A 354 -46.81 1.34 -22.89
N SER A 355 -47.36 0.92 -21.74
CA SER A 355 -47.38 1.75 -20.53
C SER A 355 -45.96 2.07 -20.03
N SER A 356 -45.07 1.07 -20.08
CA SER A 356 -43.66 1.25 -19.71
C SER A 356 -42.93 2.23 -20.63
N TYR A 357 -43.22 2.21 -21.94
CA TYR A 357 -42.69 3.21 -22.89
C TYR A 357 -43.04 4.64 -22.50
N GLN A 358 -44.30 4.88 -22.09
CA GLN A 358 -44.75 6.19 -21.65
C GLN A 358 -44.05 6.63 -20.35
N LYS A 359 -43.88 5.71 -19.40
CA LYS A 359 -43.21 6.00 -18.12
C LYS A 359 -41.71 6.28 -18.27
N LEU A 360 -41.03 5.59 -19.18
CA LEU A 360 -39.59 5.73 -19.39
C LEU A 360 -39.22 6.67 -20.55
N GLY A 361 -40.21 7.24 -21.25
CA GLY A 361 -39.98 8.19 -22.35
C GLY A 361 -39.30 7.59 -23.58
N VAL A 362 -39.56 6.31 -23.87
CA VAL A 362 -38.92 5.55 -24.96
C VAL A 362 -39.94 5.09 -26.00
N GLY A 363 -39.52 4.89 -27.25
CA GLY A 363 -40.40 4.48 -28.35
C GLY A 363 -40.25 3.02 -28.78
N LYS A 364 -39.15 2.36 -28.39
CA LYS A 364 -38.81 1.00 -28.85
C LYS A 364 -38.38 0.09 -27.71
N GLN A 365 -38.54 -1.22 -27.91
CA GLN A 365 -38.16 -2.24 -26.93
C GLN A 365 -36.65 -2.22 -26.64
N SER A 366 -35.82 -2.01 -27.68
CA SER A 366 -34.38 -1.87 -27.53
C SER A 366 -33.98 -0.63 -26.72
N GLU A 367 -34.69 0.48 -26.88
CA GLU A 367 -34.49 1.71 -26.11
C GLU A 367 -34.91 1.51 -24.65
N LEU A 368 -36.05 0.86 -24.41
CA LEU A 368 -36.51 0.50 -23.06
C LEU A 368 -35.47 -0.33 -22.32
N LEU A 369 -34.97 -1.40 -22.95
CA LEU A 369 -33.94 -2.25 -22.37
C LEU A 369 -32.62 -1.49 -22.16
N SER A 370 -32.24 -0.59 -23.07
CA SER A 370 -31.06 0.25 -22.94
C SER A 370 -31.13 1.21 -21.73
N VAL A 371 -32.28 1.88 -21.53
CA VAL A 371 -32.50 2.76 -20.36
C VAL A 371 -32.46 1.97 -19.06
N VAL A 372 -33.08 0.79 -19.05
CA VAL A 372 -33.09 -0.10 -17.88
C VAL A 372 -31.66 -0.57 -17.55
N PHE A 373 -30.92 -1.10 -18.52
CA PHE A 373 -29.56 -1.59 -18.29
C PHE A 373 -28.53 -0.50 -17.97
N SER A 374 -28.66 0.69 -18.58
CA SER A 374 -27.73 1.82 -18.32
C SER A 374 -27.93 2.46 -16.95
N SER A 375 -29.16 2.52 -16.45
CA SER A 375 -29.47 3.05 -15.12
C SER A 375 -29.03 2.11 -14.00
N LEU A 376 -29.03 0.80 -14.26
CA LEU A 376 -28.57 -0.24 -13.33
C LEU A 376 -27.04 -0.38 -13.28
N ALA A 377 -26.32 0.11 -14.29
CA ALA A 377 -24.86 0.16 -14.29
C ALA A 377 -24.28 1.31 -13.45
N ARG A 378 -25.12 2.25 -12.98
CA ARG A 378 -24.74 3.39 -12.14
C ARG A 378 -25.03 3.21 -10.64
N LEU A 379 -25.68 2.11 -10.26
CA LEU A 379 -25.85 1.65 -8.88
C LEU A 379 -24.80 0.60 -8.58
#